data_AF-A0A953EI21-F1
#
_entry.id   AF-A0A953EI21-F1
#
_cell.length_a   1.000
_cell.length_b   1.000
_cell.length_c   1.000
_cell.angle_alpha   90.00
_cell.angle_beta   90.00
_cell.angle_gamma   90.00
#
_symmetry.space_group_name_H-M   'P 1'
#
loop_
_entity.id
_entity.type
_entity.pdbx_description
1 polymer ?
#
loop_
_entity_poly.entity_id
_entity_poly.type
_entity_poly.pdbx_seq_one_letter_code
_entity_poly.pdbx_strand_id
1 'polypeptide(L)'
;MTVNATSAAGIRAEGAGARRGRFALFAYGFRPFFLLAGIWAPFGVALWVASLAGLGLPEGPLPMLRWHAHEMLTGFVGAAIIGFLLTAIPNWTGRKGYAGPPL
;
A
#
# COMPACT_ATOMS: atom_id res chain seq x y z
N MET A 1 -8.50 -31.67 49.00
CA MET A 1 -8.81 -30.60 48.04
C MET A 1 -7.83 -30.70 46.88
N THR A 2 -8.21 -31.40 45.80
CA THR A 2 -7.37 -31.65 44.62
C THR A 2 -7.90 -30.79 43.47
N VAL A 3 -7.20 -29.72 43.09
CA VAL A 3 -7.49 -28.96 41.88
C VAL A 3 -6.91 -29.71 40.68
N ASN A 4 -7.80 -30.01 39.72
CA ASN A 4 -7.56 -30.86 38.57
C ASN A 4 -6.74 -30.13 37.49
N ALA A 5 -5.69 -30.77 36.97
CA ALA A 5 -4.77 -30.24 35.96
C ALA A 5 -5.35 -30.18 34.52
N THR A 6 -6.68 -30.31 34.37
CA THR A 6 -7.37 -30.47 33.07
C THR A 6 -7.90 -29.16 32.50
N SER A 7 -7.15 -28.06 32.61
CA SER A 7 -7.53 -26.78 31.97
C SER A 7 -6.43 -26.21 31.08
N ALA A 8 -5.16 -26.56 31.30
CA ALA A 8 -4.05 -26.00 30.52
C ALA A 8 -3.89 -26.62 29.11
N ALA A 9 -4.48 -27.79 28.84
CA ALA A 9 -4.38 -28.45 27.54
C ALA A 9 -5.41 -27.93 26.50
N GLY A 10 -6.51 -27.31 26.94
CA GLY A 10 -7.61 -26.88 26.06
C GLY A 10 -7.38 -25.53 25.34
N ILE A 11 -6.46 -24.69 25.83
CA ILE A 11 -6.27 -23.32 25.30
C ILE A 11 -5.26 -23.29 24.14
N ARG A 12 -4.44 -24.33 23.97
CA ARG A 12 -3.40 -24.37 22.90
C ARG A 12 -3.90 -24.90 21.56
N ALA A 13 -5.14 -25.36 21.45
CA ALA A 13 -5.63 -26.08 20.27
C ALA A 13 -6.44 -25.24 19.25
N GLU A 14 -6.70 -23.95 19.50
CA GLU A 14 -7.52 -23.12 18.58
C GLU A 14 -6.73 -22.08 17.77
N GLY A 15 -5.40 -22.13 17.79
CA GLY A 15 -4.55 -21.05 17.26
C GLY A 15 -3.98 -21.23 15.85
N ALA A 16 -4.26 -22.34 15.16
CA ALA A 16 -3.57 -22.70 13.91
C ALA A 16 -4.53 -22.94 12.74
N GLY A 17 -5.61 -22.18 12.67
CA GLY A 17 -6.47 -22.10 11.48
C GLY A 17 -5.71 -21.43 10.33
N ALA A 18 -5.05 -22.26 9.51
CA ALA A 18 -4.59 -22.01 8.14
C ALA A 18 -4.55 -20.53 7.73
N ARG A 19 -3.36 -19.90 7.84
CA ARG A 19 -3.04 -18.69 7.08
C ARG A 19 -3.03 -19.05 5.58
N ARG A 20 -4.21 -19.21 4.98
CA ARG A 20 -4.36 -19.22 3.51
C ARG A 20 -3.62 -17.99 3.04
N GLY A 21 -2.59 -18.20 2.22
CA GLY A 21 -1.70 -17.17 1.71
C GLY A 21 -2.49 -16.13 0.92
N ARG A 22 -3.11 -15.19 1.63
CA ARG A 22 -3.63 -13.96 1.06
C ARG A 22 -2.38 -13.13 0.81
N PHE A 23 -2.00 -12.95 -0.45
CA PHE A 23 -0.98 -11.97 -0.82
C PHE A 23 -1.30 -10.68 -0.06
N ALA A 24 -0.41 -10.29 0.86
CA ALA A 24 -0.67 -9.21 1.80
C ALA A 24 -0.94 -7.87 1.10
N LEU A 25 -0.43 -7.72 -0.14
CA LEU A 25 -0.74 -6.60 -1.03
C LEU A 25 -2.22 -6.50 -1.41
N PHE A 26 -2.92 -7.61 -1.62
CA PHE A 26 -4.33 -7.62 -2.05
C PHE A 26 -5.30 -7.84 -0.89
N ALA A 27 -4.80 -7.94 0.34
CA ALA A 27 -5.64 -8.16 1.52
C ALA A 27 -6.56 -6.95 1.81
N TYR A 28 -6.17 -5.75 1.38
CA TYR A 28 -6.97 -4.53 1.51
C TYR A 28 -6.68 -3.57 0.37
N GLY A 29 -7.72 -2.95 -0.19
CA GLY A 29 -7.61 -2.01 -1.31
C GLY A 29 -6.67 -0.83 -1.07
N PHE A 30 -6.42 -0.40 0.18
CA PHE A 30 -5.53 0.73 0.47
C PHE A 30 -4.03 0.41 0.34
N ARG A 31 -3.63 -0.84 0.64
CA ARG A 31 -2.22 -1.27 0.67
C ARG A 31 -1.49 -1.15 -0.68
N PRO A 32 -2.06 -1.57 -1.82
CA PRO A 32 -1.37 -1.46 -3.10
C PRO A 32 -1.17 -0.01 -3.52
N PHE A 33 -2.10 0.91 -3.24
CA PHE A 33 -1.95 2.32 -3.59
C PHE A 33 -0.89 3.03 -2.75
N PHE A 34 -0.79 2.73 -1.46
CA PHE A 34 0.32 3.24 -0.64
C PHE A 34 1.68 2.69 -1.08
N LEU A 35 1.73 1.42 -1.52
CA LEU A 35 2.96 0.84 -2.07
C LEU A 35 3.33 1.48 -3.41
N LEU A 36 2.35 1.71 -4.30
CA LEU A 36 2.55 2.44 -5.55
C LEU A 36 3.06 3.86 -5.27
N ALA A 37 2.47 4.59 -4.33
CA ALA A 37 2.96 5.91 -3.92
C ALA A 37 4.40 5.84 -3.39
N GLY A 38 4.70 4.85 -2.54
CA GLY A 38 6.05 4.63 -1.98
C GLY A 38 7.11 4.23 -3.00
N ILE A 39 6.73 3.58 -4.11
CA ILE A 39 7.64 3.23 -5.21
C ILE A 39 7.77 4.40 -6.19
N TRP A 40 6.67 5.10 -6.45
CA TRP A 40 6.63 6.19 -7.43
C TRP A 40 7.44 7.40 -6.99
N ALA A 41 7.36 7.79 -5.71
CA ALA A 41 8.11 8.93 -5.18
C ALA A 41 9.63 8.81 -5.38
N PRO A 42 10.33 7.75 -4.91
CA PRO A 42 11.76 7.63 -5.11
C PRO A 42 12.13 7.49 -6.60
N PHE A 43 11.29 6.84 -7.41
CA PHE A 43 11.53 6.73 -8.85
C PHE A 43 11.50 8.09 -9.55
N GLY A 44 10.46 8.90 -9.30
CA GLY A 44 10.34 10.23 -9.89
C GLY A 44 11.40 11.22 -9.38
N VAL A 45 11.79 11.12 -8.11
CA VAL A 45 12.91 11.90 -7.57
C VAL A 45 14.24 11.46 -8.19
N ALA A 46 14.48 10.16 -8.33
CA ALA A 46 15.71 9.66 -8.95
C ALA A 46 15.84 10.11 -10.41
N LEU A 47 14.75 10.08 -11.18
CA LEU A 47 14.76 10.53 -12.58
C LEU A 47 15.01 12.04 -12.68
N TRP A 48 14.43 12.83 -11.76
CA TRP A 48 14.69 14.26 -11.69
C TRP A 48 16.14 14.58 -11.33
N VAL A 49 16.70 13.92 -10.31
CA VAL A 49 18.11 14.07 -9.91
C VAL A 49 19.04 13.63 -11.04
N ALA A 50 18.73 12.54 -11.74
CA ALA A 50 19.49 12.09 -12.90
C ALA A 50 19.53 13.15 -14.00
N SER A 51 18.42 13.86 -14.23
CA SER A 51 18.38 14.97 -15.18
C SER A 51 19.27 16.13 -14.74
N LEU A 52 19.20 16.51 -13.46
CA LEU A 52 20.05 17.57 -12.91
C LEU A 52 21.54 17.21 -12.92
N ALA A 53 21.86 15.93 -12.79
CA ALA A 53 23.22 15.41 -12.91
C ALA A 53 23.75 15.40 -14.35
N GLY A 54 22.96 15.83 -15.33
CA GLY A 54 23.37 15.92 -16.73
C GLY A 54 23.43 14.58 -17.44
N LEU A 55 22.72 13.54 -16.97
CA LEU A 55 22.72 12.20 -17.58
C LEU A 55 22.03 12.12 -18.97
N GLY A 56 21.80 13.26 -19.64
CA GLY A 56 21.30 13.29 -21.02
C GLY A 56 19.92 12.64 -21.20
N LEU A 57 19.03 12.79 -20.21
CA LEU A 57 17.65 12.31 -20.35
C LEU A 57 16.97 13.01 -21.53
N PRO A 58 16.12 12.31 -22.30
CA PRO A 58 15.41 12.90 -23.43
C PRO A 58 14.64 14.14 -22.98
N GLU A 59 14.86 15.28 -23.65
CA GLU A 59 14.04 16.45 -23.41
C GLU A 59 12.61 16.17 -23.86
N GLY A 60 11.73 16.04 -22.88
CA GLY A 60 10.30 15.87 -23.12
C GLY A 60 9.64 17.18 -23.57
N PRO A 61 8.33 17.14 -23.86
CA PRO A 61 7.56 18.33 -24.24
C PRO A 61 7.43 19.38 -23.12
N LEU A 62 7.81 19.05 -21.89
CA LEU A 62 7.81 19.94 -20.73
C LEU A 62 9.22 20.13 -20.18
N PRO A 63 9.58 21.34 -19.72
CA PRO A 63 10.79 21.55 -18.94
C PRO A 63 10.85 20.59 -17.75
N MET A 64 12.04 20.06 -17.44
CA MET A 64 12.22 19.00 -16.43
C MET A 64 11.61 19.34 -15.06
N LEU A 65 11.70 20.61 -14.62
CA LEU A 65 11.08 21.06 -13.36
C LEU A 65 9.55 20.92 -13.39
N ARG A 66 8.91 21.29 -14.51
CA ARG A 66 7.45 21.15 -14.70
C ARG A 66 7.04 19.70 -14.81
N TRP A 67 7.85 18.88 -15.49
CA TRP A 67 7.64 17.44 -15.58
C TRP A 67 7.68 16.80 -14.18
N HIS A 68 8.73 17.07 -13.39
CA HIS A 68 8.86 16.56 -12.03
C HIS A 68 7.66 16.94 -11.15
N ALA A 69 7.25 18.21 -11.19
CA ALA A 69 6.08 18.67 -10.46
C ALA A 69 4.81 17.93 -10.89
N HIS A 70 4.61 17.73 -12.20
CA HIS A 70 3.48 16.98 -12.73
C HIS A 70 3.47 15.54 -12.21
N GLU A 71 4.59 14.80 -12.29
CA GLU A 71 4.66 13.40 -11.86
C GLU A 71 4.43 13.23 -10.34
N MET A 72 4.84 14.21 -9.53
CA MET A 72 4.55 14.19 -8.09
C MET A 72 3.08 14.51 -7.80
N LEU A 73 2.45 15.41 -8.57
CA LEU A 73 1.06 15.80 -8.35
C LEU A 73 0.04 14.78 -8.92
N THR A 74 0.30 14.20 -10.09
CA THR A 74 -0.63 13.25 -10.70
C THR A 74 -0.37 11.82 -10.22
N GLY A 75 0.89 11.39 -10.21
CA GLY A 75 1.27 10.03 -9.82
C GLY A 75 1.27 9.83 -8.30
N PHE A 76 2.14 10.55 -7.58
CA PHE A 76 2.30 10.35 -6.13
C PHE A 76 1.07 10.81 -5.34
N VAL A 77 0.65 12.07 -5.50
CA VAL A 77 -0.51 12.60 -4.79
C VAL A 77 -1.80 11.87 -5.20
N GLY A 78 -1.97 11.54 -6.48
CA GLY A 78 -3.10 10.72 -6.94
C GLY A 78 -3.16 9.36 -6.25
N ALA A 79 -2.04 8.62 -6.21
CA ALA A 79 -1.97 7.34 -5.51
C ALA A 79 -2.25 7.48 -4.00
N ALA A 80 -1.71 8.52 -3.36
CA ALA A 80 -1.95 8.79 -1.94
C ALA A 80 -3.42 9.11 -1.65
N ILE A 81 -4.09 9.93 -2.49
CA ILE A 81 -5.51 10.25 -2.37
C ILE A 81 -6.36 8.97 -2.50
N ILE A 82 -6.10 8.13 -3.51
CA ILE A 82 -6.85 6.89 -3.70
C ILE A 82 -6.66 5.94 -2.50
N GLY A 83 -5.42 5.77 -2.03
CA GLY A 83 -5.12 4.95 -0.86
C GLY A 83 -5.81 5.47 0.42
N PHE A 84 -5.82 6.79 0.59
CA PHE A 84 -6.53 7.44 1.70
C PHE A 84 -8.04 7.21 1.61
N LEU A 85 -8.66 7.47 0.45
CA LEU A 85 -10.10 7.30 0.25
C LEU A 85 -10.56 5.85 0.47
N LEU A 86 -9.79 4.86 -0.01
CA LEU A 86 -10.08 3.44 0.21
C LEU A 86 -10.02 3.04 1.69
N THR A 87 -9.31 3.81 2.52
CA THR A 87 -9.29 3.63 3.98
C THR A 87 -10.40 4.42 4.66
N ALA A 88 -10.63 5.66 4.22
CA ALA A 88 -11.58 6.59 4.81
C ALA A 88 -13.04 6.20 4.56
N ILE A 89 -13.39 5.75 3.34
CA ILE A 89 -14.77 5.41 2.98
C ILE A 89 -15.34 4.26 3.84
N PRO A 90 -14.66 3.11 4.02
CA PRO A 90 -15.13 2.07 4.92
C PRO A 90 -15.27 2.55 6.38
N ASN A 91 -14.36 3.41 6.83
CA ASN A 91 -14.37 3.97 8.17
C ASN A 91 -15.58 4.90 8.40
N TRP A 92 -15.92 5.75 7.43
CA TRP A 92 -17.07 6.66 7.52
C TRP A 92 -18.42 5.97 7.30
N THR A 93 -18.45 4.89 6.51
CA THR A 93 -19.69 4.15 6.20
C THR A 93 -20.00 3.04 7.20
N GLY A 94 -19.09 2.73 8.13
CA GLY A 94 -19.24 1.63 9.09
C GLY A 94 -19.29 0.24 8.44
N ARG A 95 -18.90 0.11 7.17
CA ARG A 95 -18.91 -1.14 6.40
C ARG A 95 -17.50 -1.72 6.33
N LYS A 96 -17.38 -3.06 6.34
CA LYS A 96 -16.08 -3.72 6.12
C LYS A 96 -15.53 -3.33 4.74
N GLY A 97 -14.27 -2.88 4.70
CA GLY A 97 -13.60 -2.49 3.46
C GLY A 97 -13.53 -3.64 2.45
N TYR A 98 -13.56 -3.29 1.16
CA TYR A 98 -13.48 -4.25 0.07
C TYR A 98 -12.16 -5.05 0.16
N ALA A 99 -12.29 -6.34 0.45
CA ALA A 99 -11.22 -7.30 0.55
C ALA A 99 -11.75 -8.66 0.06
N GLY A 100 -11.09 -9.23 -0.95
CA GLY A 100 -11.54 -10.49 -1.57
C GLY A 100 -10.62 -10.85 -2.74
N PRO A 101 -10.60 -12.13 -3.16
CA PRO A 101 -9.79 -12.56 -4.29
C PRO A 101 -10.22 -11.87 -5.59
N PRO A 102 -9.29 -11.59 -6.52
CA PRO A 102 -9.67 -11.31 -7.91
C PRO A 102 -10.40 -12.53 -8.48
N LEU A 103 -11.46 -12.27 -9.24
CA LEU A 103 -12.32 -13.26 -9.90
C LEU A 103 -11.52 -14.16 -10.85
#